data_AF-Q9HDS5-F1
#
_entry.id   AF-Q9HDS5-F1
#
_cell.length_a   1.000
_cell.length_b   1.000
_cell.length_c   1.000
_cell.angle_alpha   90.00
_cell.angle_beta   90.00
_cell.angle_gamma   90.00
#
_symmetry.space_group_name_H-M   'P 1'
#
loop_
_entity.id
_entity.type
_entity.pdbx_description
1 polymer ?
#
loop_
_entity_poly.entity_id
_entity_poly.type
_entity_poly.pdbx_seq_one_letter_code
_entity_poly.pdbx_strand_id
1 'polypeptide(L)'
;MSRIPIHSLLNPSESCKSISNVPSNYRDLSTFNKERAKVITTFQEMFYSMLENNDDYNKIESLIRNFQPKLTWSHKCESLTFKQKAYLTAIIQKSIKSLLVLLKEKGKMREIEFSRKEVRKINKYRQSSKNFESVNIKILTQDLMHSNNNEFKKGKRFLKSHIQLLENWYSMNRRNPYLAENDLAYISKNTTLTKTQIKNWLANRRRKDKITEVSSDIRNILN
;
A
#
# COMPACT_ATOMS: atom_id res chain seq x y z
N MET A 1 -24.27 8.40 -53.84
CA MET A 1 -23.17 7.77 -53.08
C MET A 1 -21.85 8.36 -53.57
N SER A 2 -21.21 9.23 -52.80
CA SER A 2 -19.96 9.89 -53.15
C SER A 2 -18.80 8.88 -53.10
N ARG A 3 -18.18 8.60 -54.26
CA ARG A 3 -16.99 7.75 -54.35
C ARG A 3 -15.78 8.53 -53.85
N ILE A 4 -15.17 8.06 -52.76
CA ILE A 4 -13.88 8.57 -52.28
C ILE A 4 -12.78 8.02 -53.21
N PRO A 5 -11.96 8.86 -53.86
CA PRO A 5 -10.90 8.40 -54.75
C PRO A 5 -9.84 7.58 -53.99
N ILE A 6 -9.40 6.46 -54.57
CA ILE A 6 -8.44 5.50 -53.96
C ILE A 6 -7.14 6.18 -53.52
N HIS A 7 -6.68 7.20 -54.25
CA HIS A 7 -5.47 7.96 -53.91
C HIS A 7 -5.56 8.63 -52.52
N SER A 8 -6.76 9.06 -52.10
CA SER A 8 -6.99 9.68 -50.79
C SER A 8 -6.88 8.69 -49.62
N LEU A 9 -6.95 7.38 -49.90
CA LEU A 9 -6.77 6.33 -48.90
C LEU A 9 -5.31 5.90 -48.76
N LEU A 10 -4.51 6.05 -49.82
CA LEU A 10 -3.15 5.51 -49.89
C LEU A 10 -2.07 6.48 -49.42
N ASN A 11 -2.36 7.78 -49.35
CA ASN A 11 -1.46 8.77 -48.73
C ASN A 11 -2.28 9.98 -48.25
N PRO A 12 -2.73 10.03 -46.98
CA PRO A 12 -3.37 11.22 -46.44
C PRO A 12 -2.34 12.35 -46.38
N SER A 13 -2.46 13.31 -47.29
CA SER A 13 -1.78 14.60 -47.21
C SER A 13 -2.22 15.32 -45.94
N GLU A 14 -1.30 15.38 -44.99
CA GLU A 14 -1.10 16.46 -44.01
C GLU A 14 -2.36 17.06 -43.37
N SER A 15 -2.75 16.53 -42.21
CA SER A 15 -3.46 17.33 -41.20
C SER A 15 -3.07 16.93 -39.77
N CYS A 16 -1.78 16.71 -39.51
CA CYS A 16 -1.24 16.80 -38.15
C CYS A 16 -0.81 18.24 -37.89
N LYS A 17 -1.73 18.96 -37.27
CA LYS A 17 -1.61 20.34 -36.76
C LYS A 17 -0.24 20.60 -36.13
N SER A 18 0.49 21.52 -36.75
CA SER A 18 1.37 22.52 -36.15
C SER A 18 1.92 22.20 -34.75
N ILE A 19 3.04 21.47 -34.69
CA ILE A 19 4.05 21.72 -33.66
C ILE A 19 4.96 22.81 -34.24
N SER A 20 4.43 24.04 -34.27
CA SER A 20 5.19 25.24 -34.59
C SER A 20 6.17 25.49 -33.45
N ASN A 21 7.43 25.10 -33.68
CA ASN A 21 8.67 25.63 -33.10
C ASN A 21 9.78 24.57 -33.17
N VAL A 22 10.24 24.19 -34.36
CA VAL A 22 11.50 23.43 -34.50
C VAL A 22 12.29 23.95 -35.71
N PRO A 23 13.55 24.39 -35.52
CA PRO A 23 14.40 24.91 -36.60
C PRO A 23 14.57 23.92 -37.76
N SER A 24 14.51 24.44 -38.98
CA SER A 24 14.42 23.72 -40.25
C SER A 24 15.76 23.24 -40.83
N ASN A 25 16.84 23.12 -40.03
CA ASN A 25 18.19 22.95 -40.59
C ASN A 25 18.91 21.65 -40.19
N TYR A 26 18.27 20.49 -40.37
CA TYR A 26 18.83 19.18 -40.00
C TYR A 26 19.05 18.26 -41.20
N ARG A 27 19.87 18.68 -42.16
CA ARG A 27 20.34 17.79 -43.23
C ARG A 27 21.56 16.96 -42.84
N ASP A 28 22.35 17.42 -41.86
CA ASP A 28 23.64 16.84 -41.50
C ASP A 28 23.55 15.94 -40.25
N LEU A 29 24.14 14.74 -40.31
CA LEU A 29 24.26 13.81 -39.19
C LEU A 29 25.03 14.41 -38.01
N SER A 30 26.00 15.29 -38.29
CA SER A 30 26.78 15.99 -37.26
C SER A 30 25.91 16.94 -36.44
N THR A 31 25.06 17.74 -37.10
CA THR A 31 24.13 18.65 -36.42
C THR A 31 23.07 17.89 -35.64
N PHE A 32 22.54 16.79 -36.20
CA PHE A 32 21.62 15.89 -35.50
C PHE A 32 22.26 15.32 -34.22
N ASN A 33 23.50 14.82 -34.29
CA ASN A 33 24.20 14.26 -33.13
C ASN A 33 24.49 15.33 -32.07
N LYS A 34 24.87 16.55 -32.48
CA LYS A 34 25.10 17.68 -31.56
C LYS A 34 23.82 18.05 -30.80
N GLU A 35 22.70 18.18 -31.49
CA GLU A 35 21.42 18.48 -30.84
C GLU A 35 20.90 17.32 -29.99
N ARG A 36 21.10 16.07 -30.43
CA ARG A 36 20.82 14.89 -29.61
C ARG A 36 21.62 14.91 -28.31
N ALA A 37 22.92 15.20 -28.39
CA ALA A 37 23.79 15.28 -27.20
C ALA A 37 23.35 16.39 -26.25
N LYS A 38 22.95 17.56 -26.76
CA LYS A 38 22.40 18.64 -25.95
C LYS A 38 21.12 18.21 -25.22
N VAL A 39 20.15 17.62 -25.94
CA VAL A 39 18.90 17.15 -25.33
C VAL A 39 19.15 16.12 -24.23
N ILE A 40 20.09 15.19 -24.45
CA ILE A 40 20.49 14.20 -23.45
C ILE A 40 21.13 14.87 -22.23
N THR A 41 22.05 15.81 -22.43
CA THR A 41 22.76 16.50 -21.34
C THR A 41 21.79 17.31 -20.50
N THR A 42 20.91 18.11 -21.13
CA THR A 42 19.87 18.86 -20.43
C THR A 42 18.91 17.94 -19.67
N PHE A 43 18.51 16.81 -20.25
CA PHE A 43 17.69 15.84 -19.55
C PHE A 43 18.42 15.26 -18.33
N GLN A 44 19.71 14.92 -18.45
CA GLN A 44 20.51 14.40 -17.35
C GLN A 44 20.63 15.42 -16.22
N GLU A 45 20.95 16.68 -16.52
CA GLU A 45 21.05 17.76 -15.52
C GLU A 45 19.73 17.95 -14.77
N MET A 46 18.61 18.06 -15.50
CA MET A 46 17.28 18.18 -14.90
C MET A 46 16.93 16.94 -14.06
N PHE A 47 17.22 15.75 -14.58
CA PHE A 47 16.92 14.50 -13.90
C PHE A 47 17.72 14.35 -12.60
N TYR A 48 19.02 14.64 -12.62
CA TYR A 48 19.86 14.60 -11.41
C TYR A 48 19.47 15.66 -10.39
N SER A 49 19.19 16.89 -10.83
CA SER A 49 18.68 17.94 -9.95
C SER A 49 17.36 17.52 -9.27
N MET A 50 16.44 16.91 -10.01
CA MET A 50 15.19 16.39 -9.44
C MET A 50 15.41 15.21 -8.49
N LEU A 51 16.38 14.34 -8.78
CA LEU A 51 16.75 13.24 -7.89
C LEU A 51 17.34 13.73 -6.57
N GLU A 52 18.14 14.80 -6.60
CA GLU A 52 18.75 15.42 -5.43
C GLU A 52 17.72 16.18 -4.59
N ASN A 53 16.83 16.93 -5.23
CA ASN A 53 15.74 17.66 -4.57
C ASN A 53 14.60 16.76 -4.06
N ASN A 54 14.71 15.44 -4.22
CA ASN A 54 13.71 14.46 -3.76
C ASN A 54 12.31 14.71 -4.35
N ASP A 55 12.25 15.20 -5.59
CA ASP A 55 11.01 15.56 -6.25
C ASP A 55 10.02 14.39 -6.36
N ASP A 56 8.73 14.75 -6.47
CA ASP A 56 7.65 13.79 -6.60
C ASP A 56 7.79 12.98 -7.91
N TYR A 57 7.47 11.68 -7.82
CA TYR A 57 7.40 10.76 -8.95
C TYR A 57 6.57 11.37 -10.10
N ASN A 58 5.47 12.05 -9.79
CA ASN A 58 4.62 12.70 -10.79
C ASN A 58 5.34 13.80 -11.58
N LYS A 59 6.24 14.56 -10.94
CA LYS A 59 7.04 15.59 -11.62
C LYS A 59 8.09 14.95 -12.53
N ILE A 60 8.72 13.87 -12.09
CA ILE A 60 9.74 13.18 -12.91
C ILE A 60 9.06 12.49 -14.10
N GLU A 61 7.87 11.91 -13.91
CA GLU A 61 7.07 11.33 -14.99
C GLU A 61 6.68 12.40 -16.02
N SER A 62 6.24 13.59 -15.59
CA SER A 62 5.91 14.67 -16.52
C SER A 62 7.14 15.18 -17.28
N LEU A 63 8.31 15.27 -16.64
CA LEU A 63 9.57 15.58 -17.32
C LEU A 63 9.89 14.56 -18.42
N ILE A 64 9.82 13.27 -18.11
CA ILE A 64 10.10 12.20 -19.08
C ILE A 64 9.11 12.29 -20.25
N ARG A 65 7.82 12.52 -19.98
CA ARG A 65 6.80 12.69 -21.03
C ARG A 65 7.08 13.90 -21.92
N ASN A 66 7.60 14.99 -21.37
CA ASN A 66 7.97 16.19 -22.14
C ASN A 66 9.21 15.98 -23.02
N PHE A 67 10.18 15.17 -22.57
CA PHE A 67 11.39 14.86 -23.34
C PHE A 67 11.21 13.70 -24.32
N GLN A 68 10.22 12.83 -24.10
CA GLN A 68 9.98 11.66 -24.95
C GLN A 68 9.85 12.04 -26.44
N PRO A 69 9.01 13.02 -26.86
CA PRO A 69 8.94 13.45 -28.26
C PRO A 69 10.29 13.91 -28.81
N LYS A 70 11.05 14.69 -28.01
CA LYS A 70 12.37 15.23 -28.38
C LYS A 70 13.41 14.12 -28.58
N LEU A 71 13.37 13.08 -27.74
CA LEU A 71 14.26 11.92 -27.84
C LEU A 71 13.87 11.01 -29.00
N THR A 72 12.57 10.76 -29.22
CA THR A 72 12.05 9.91 -30.32
C THR A 72 12.19 10.54 -31.71
N TRP A 73 12.77 11.74 -31.78
CA TRP A 73 12.87 12.55 -32.98
C TRP A 73 13.95 12.09 -33.97
N SER A 74 14.15 10.78 -34.13
CA SER A 74 15.07 10.19 -35.13
C SER A 74 14.58 10.45 -36.56
N HIS A 75 13.27 10.63 -36.75
CA HIS A 75 12.63 10.68 -38.05
C HIS A 75 13.03 11.89 -38.92
N LYS A 76 13.45 13.01 -38.32
CA LYS A 76 13.80 14.23 -39.07
C LYS A 76 15.26 14.30 -39.53
N CYS A 77 16.11 13.34 -39.17
CA CYS A 77 17.41 13.21 -39.80
C CYS A 77 17.24 12.53 -41.17
N GLU A 78 17.44 13.27 -42.27
CA GLU A 78 17.29 12.74 -43.64
C GLU A 78 18.34 11.67 -43.98
N SER A 79 19.52 11.72 -43.35
CA SER A 79 20.62 10.78 -43.62
C SER A 79 20.43 9.38 -43.03
N LEU A 80 19.42 9.16 -42.19
CA LEU A 80 19.16 7.86 -41.57
C LEU A 80 18.17 7.03 -42.41
N THR A 81 18.54 5.78 -42.66
CA THR A 81 17.64 4.80 -43.29
C THR A 81 16.42 4.53 -42.40
N PHE A 82 15.32 4.09 -42.99
CA PHE A 82 14.11 3.71 -42.24
C PHE A 82 14.39 2.68 -41.14
N LYS A 83 15.22 1.66 -41.43
CA LYS A 83 15.61 0.63 -40.45
C LYS A 83 16.36 1.23 -39.26
N GLN A 84 17.29 2.16 -39.50
CA GLN A 84 18.03 2.87 -38.43
C GLN A 84 17.09 3.73 -37.59
N LYS A 85 16.18 4.47 -38.22
CA LYS A 85 15.16 5.28 -37.51
C LYS A 85 14.31 4.40 -36.59
N ALA A 86 13.78 3.30 -37.11
CA ALA A 86 12.98 2.35 -36.34
C ALA A 86 13.76 1.73 -35.16
N TYR A 87 15.01 1.32 -35.39
CA TYR A 87 15.88 0.77 -34.37
C TYR A 87 16.17 1.77 -33.23
N LEU A 88 16.55 3.01 -33.58
CA LEU A 88 16.79 4.08 -32.60
C LEU A 88 15.54 4.38 -31.77
N THR A 89 14.39 4.50 -32.42
CA THR A 89 13.10 4.75 -31.74
C THR A 89 12.77 3.61 -30.77
N ALA A 90 12.98 2.35 -31.17
CA ALA A 90 12.75 1.20 -30.30
C ALA A 90 13.68 1.18 -29.08
N ILE A 91 14.97 1.51 -29.25
CA ILE A 91 15.92 1.63 -28.13
C ILE A 91 15.48 2.72 -27.16
N ILE A 92 15.21 3.93 -27.68
CA ILE A 92 14.80 5.08 -26.87
C ILE A 92 13.54 4.73 -26.05
N GLN A 93 12.55 4.10 -26.69
CA GLN A 93 11.33 3.67 -26.00
C GLN A 93 11.61 2.63 -24.90
N LYS A 94 12.50 1.67 -25.14
CA LYS A 94 12.91 0.69 -24.12
C LYS A 94 13.59 1.40 -22.94
N SER A 95 14.54 2.29 -23.20
CA SER A 95 15.24 3.05 -22.16
C SER A 95 14.29 3.91 -21.33
N ILE A 96 13.33 4.60 -21.97
CA ILE A 96 12.31 5.40 -21.29
C ILE A 96 11.44 4.52 -20.37
N LYS A 97 10.97 3.36 -20.87
CA LYS A 97 10.17 2.43 -20.07
C LYS A 97 10.96 1.90 -18.88
N SER A 98 12.22 1.51 -19.07
CA SER A 98 13.10 1.06 -17.98
C SER A 98 13.28 2.14 -16.91
N LEU A 99 13.48 3.40 -17.33
CA LEU A 99 13.63 4.53 -16.40
C LEU A 99 12.35 4.76 -15.58
N LEU A 100 11.18 4.70 -16.21
CA LEU A 100 9.89 4.84 -15.53
C LEU A 100 9.66 3.74 -14.48
N VAL A 101 10.03 2.49 -14.79
CA VAL A 101 9.94 1.38 -13.84
C VAL A 101 10.86 1.62 -12.64
N LEU A 102 12.12 2.02 -12.86
CA LEU A 102 13.06 2.31 -11.78
C LEU A 102 12.58 3.43 -10.87
N LEU A 103 11.96 4.47 -11.42
CA LEU A 103 11.38 5.57 -10.64
C LEU A 103 10.21 5.11 -9.78
N LYS A 104 9.33 4.26 -10.32
CA LYS A 104 8.21 3.68 -9.58
C LYS A 104 8.71 2.84 -8.40
N GLU A 105 9.73 2.02 -8.62
CA GLU A 105 10.32 1.20 -7.55
C GLU A 105 11.05 2.06 -6.51
N LYS A 106 11.76 3.13 -6.91
CA LYS A 106 12.34 4.11 -5.96
C LYS A 106 11.25 4.76 -5.09
N GLY A 107 10.09 5.07 -5.67
CA GLY A 107 8.91 5.55 -4.94
C GLY A 107 8.49 4.59 -3.82
N LYS A 108 8.28 3.32 -4.15
CA LYS A 108 7.92 2.27 -3.18
C LYS A 108 8.97 2.05 -2.10
N MET A 109 10.26 2.10 -2.45
CA MET A 109 11.34 1.96 -1.48
C MET A 109 11.30 3.04 -0.39
N ARG A 110 10.89 4.27 -0.74
CA ARG A 110 10.69 5.35 0.24
C ARG A 110 9.54 5.06 1.22
N GLU A 111 8.42 4.53 0.74
CA GLU A 111 7.28 4.14 1.60
C GLU A 111 7.70 3.04 2.59
N ILE A 112 8.51 2.09 2.12
CA ILE A 112 9.09 1.03 2.96
C ILE A 112 10.06 1.62 3.99
N GLU A 113 10.94 2.55 3.59
CA GLU A 113 11.87 3.21 4.52
C GLU A 113 11.15 4.05 5.59
N PHE A 114 10.09 4.77 5.21
CA PHE A 114 9.24 5.51 6.14
C PHE A 114 8.59 4.55 7.13
N SER A 115 7.97 3.48 6.64
CA SER A 115 7.36 2.43 7.47
C SER A 115 8.39 1.79 8.42
N ARG A 116 9.62 1.53 7.95
CA ARG A 116 10.72 1.03 8.78
C ARG A 116 11.15 2.03 9.85
N LYS A 117 11.19 3.33 9.56
CA LYS A 117 11.49 4.38 10.55
C LYS A 117 10.41 4.44 11.64
N GLU A 118 9.14 4.36 11.27
CA GLU A 118 8.03 4.31 12.24
C GLU A 118 8.09 3.06 13.12
N VAL A 119 8.34 1.89 12.53
CA VAL A 119 8.56 0.65 13.29
C VAL A 119 9.77 0.77 14.24
N ARG A 120 10.88 1.39 13.79
CA ARG A 120 12.05 1.66 14.65
C ARG A 120 11.73 2.60 15.80
N LYS A 121 10.93 3.66 15.59
CA LYS A 121 10.47 4.55 16.67
C LYS A 121 9.66 3.76 17.69
N ILE A 122 8.67 2.98 17.24
CA ILE A 122 7.84 2.11 18.11
C ILE A 122 8.72 1.14 18.90
N ASN A 123 9.69 0.51 18.25
CA ASN A 123 10.61 -0.42 18.91
C ASN A 123 11.54 0.28 19.91
N LYS A 124 12.01 1.51 19.62
CA LYS A 124 12.76 2.33 20.59
C LYS A 124 11.90 2.66 21.82
N TYR A 125 10.63 3.05 21.63
CA TYR A 125 9.71 3.24 22.76
C TYR A 125 9.50 1.95 23.56
N ARG A 126 9.35 0.79 22.89
CA ARG A 126 9.25 -0.52 23.56
C ARG A 126 10.51 -0.87 24.34
N GLN A 127 11.71 -0.58 23.82
CA GLN A 127 12.98 -0.84 24.50
C GLN A 127 13.22 0.13 25.66
N SER A 128 12.91 1.43 25.49
CA SER A 128 12.95 2.39 26.59
C SER A 128 11.93 2.07 27.69
N SER A 129 10.79 1.49 27.34
CA SER A 129 9.78 1.02 28.29
C SER A 129 10.20 -0.24 29.05
N LYS A 130 11.28 -0.94 28.66
CA LYS A 130 11.85 -2.04 29.46
C LYS A 130 12.60 -1.54 30.69
N ASN A 131 12.96 -0.24 30.76
CA ASN A 131 13.56 0.36 31.95
C ASN A 131 12.52 0.99 32.91
N PHE A 132 11.22 0.98 32.56
CA PHE A 132 10.19 1.21 33.56
C PHE A 132 9.96 -0.11 34.30
N GLU A 133 10.72 -0.26 35.38
CA GLU A 133 10.47 -1.23 36.43
C GLU A 133 8.97 -1.26 36.75
N SER A 134 8.31 -2.38 36.46
CA SER A 134 7.03 -2.77 37.04
C SER A 134 5.74 -1.99 36.71
N VAL A 135 5.52 -1.54 35.47
CA VAL A 135 4.13 -1.43 34.97
C VAL A 135 3.73 -2.77 34.36
N ASN A 136 3.00 -3.58 35.14
CA ASN A 136 2.47 -4.89 34.76
C ASN A 136 1.55 -4.82 33.52
N ILE A 137 2.09 -4.71 32.31
CA ILE A 137 1.37 -5.05 31.08
C ILE A 137 1.57 -6.55 30.88
N LYS A 138 0.84 -7.35 31.68
CA LYS A 138 0.88 -8.81 31.65
C LYS A 138 0.21 -9.31 30.36
N ILE A 139 0.96 -9.35 29.27
CA ILE A 139 0.57 -10.10 28.07
C ILE A 139 0.65 -11.58 28.47
N LEU A 140 -0.52 -12.22 28.56
CA LEU A 140 -0.67 -13.59 29.02
C LEU A 140 -0.20 -14.56 27.92
N THR A 141 1.10 -14.70 27.72
CA THR A 141 1.67 -15.74 26.85
C THR A 141 1.78 -17.08 27.58
N GLN A 142 1.67 -18.14 26.78
CA GLN A 142 1.50 -19.55 27.15
C GLN A 142 2.60 -20.12 28.04
N ASP A 143 3.80 -19.53 28.03
CA ASP A 143 4.99 -20.08 28.68
C ASP A 143 4.94 -20.05 30.21
N LEU A 144 4.04 -19.26 30.81
CA LEU A 144 3.81 -19.30 32.27
C LEU A 144 2.86 -20.42 32.72
N MET A 145 2.38 -21.29 31.84
CA MET A 145 1.51 -22.41 32.24
C MET A 145 2.25 -23.59 32.90
N HIS A 146 3.59 -23.64 32.82
CA HIS A 146 4.37 -24.79 33.31
C HIS A 146 5.25 -24.48 34.53
N SER A 147 4.90 -23.49 35.35
CA SER A 147 5.63 -23.23 36.59
C SER A 147 4.76 -23.56 37.81
N ASN A 148 5.11 -24.66 38.47
CA ASN A 148 4.52 -25.23 39.70
C ASN A 148 4.73 -24.34 40.95
N ASN A 149 4.57 -23.02 40.84
CA ASN A 149 4.60 -22.11 41.98
C ASN A 149 3.20 -21.59 42.28
N ASN A 150 2.57 -22.25 43.25
CA ASN A 150 1.15 -22.18 43.60
C ASN A 150 0.61 -20.82 44.11
N GLU A 151 1.41 -19.75 44.11
CA GLU A 151 1.00 -18.48 44.75
C GLU A 151 1.13 -17.22 43.87
N PHE A 152 1.79 -17.30 42.72
CA PHE A 152 1.90 -16.12 41.85
C PHE A 152 0.66 -15.97 40.95
N LYS A 153 -0.38 -15.38 41.54
CA LYS A 153 -1.43 -14.65 40.83
C LYS A 153 -2.07 -15.50 39.73
N LYS A 154 -2.83 -16.54 40.14
CA LYS A 154 -3.88 -17.19 39.33
C LYS A 154 -4.49 -16.11 38.45
N GLY A 155 -4.14 -16.10 37.16
CA GLY A 155 -4.50 -14.99 36.27
C GLY A 155 -5.99 -14.74 36.40
N LYS A 156 -6.41 -13.46 36.44
CA LYS A 156 -7.77 -12.91 36.66
C LYS A 156 -8.89 -13.57 35.82
N ARG A 157 -9.01 -14.89 35.88
CA ARG A 157 -10.08 -15.71 35.35
C ARG A 157 -11.12 -15.78 36.43
N PHE A 158 -12.37 -15.71 36.02
CA PHE A 158 -13.47 -15.89 36.95
C PHE A 158 -13.42 -17.32 37.50
N LEU A 159 -13.82 -17.49 38.76
CA LEU A 159 -14.00 -18.81 39.35
C LEU A 159 -14.99 -19.61 38.49
N LYS A 160 -14.81 -20.94 38.43
CA LYS A 160 -15.71 -21.81 37.67
C LYS A 160 -17.17 -21.64 38.10
N SER A 161 -17.42 -21.46 39.40
CA SER A 161 -18.75 -21.17 39.97
C SER A 161 -19.35 -19.87 39.42
N HIS A 162 -18.56 -18.80 39.30
CA HIS A 162 -19.03 -17.53 38.75
C HIS A 162 -19.37 -17.66 37.26
N ILE A 163 -18.54 -18.39 36.50
CA ILE A 163 -18.79 -18.67 35.08
C ILE A 163 -20.07 -19.47 34.93
N GLN A 164 -20.29 -20.48 35.77
CA GLN A 164 -21.49 -21.31 35.73
C GLN A 164 -22.77 -20.50 36.00
N LEU A 165 -22.74 -19.58 36.96
CA LEU A 165 -23.87 -18.66 37.21
C LEU A 165 -24.14 -17.77 35.99
N LEU A 166 -23.08 -17.20 35.40
CA LEU A 166 -23.18 -16.35 34.21
C LEU A 166 -23.70 -17.10 32.98
N GLU A 167 -23.25 -18.34 32.76
CA GLU A 167 -23.76 -19.21 31.68
C GLU A 167 -25.21 -19.63 31.92
N ASN A 168 -25.58 -19.91 33.16
CA ASN A 168 -26.97 -20.24 33.51
C ASN A 168 -27.88 -19.04 33.21
N TRP A 169 -27.52 -17.85 33.68
CA TRP A 169 -28.26 -16.62 33.38
C TRP A 169 -28.35 -16.36 31.87
N TYR A 170 -27.25 -16.54 31.12
CA TYR A 170 -27.24 -16.38 29.66
C TYR A 170 -28.19 -17.35 28.96
N SER A 171 -28.20 -18.61 29.40
CA SER A 171 -29.04 -19.66 28.85
C SER A 171 -30.52 -19.37 29.06
N MET A 172 -30.90 -18.87 30.24
CA MET A 172 -32.27 -18.44 30.54
C MET A 172 -32.70 -17.22 29.73
N ASN A 173 -31.78 -16.31 29.42
CA ASN A 173 -32.07 -15.06 28.69
C ASN A 173 -31.59 -15.08 27.23
N ARG A 174 -31.45 -16.26 26.61
CA ARG A 174 -30.84 -16.41 25.29
C ARG A 174 -31.53 -15.61 24.18
N ARG A 175 -32.85 -15.43 24.27
CA ARG A 175 -33.64 -14.65 23.28
C ARG A 175 -33.34 -13.14 23.35
N ASN A 176 -33.07 -12.62 24.54
CA ASN A 176 -32.75 -11.21 24.76
C ASN A 176 -31.63 -11.09 25.82
N PRO A 177 -30.36 -11.40 25.45
CA PRO A 177 -29.27 -11.53 26.41
C PRO A 177 -28.67 -10.17 26.81
N TYR A 178 -29.52 -9.30 27.34
CA TYR A 178 -29.19 -7.97 27.86
C TYR A 178 -29.61 -7.90 29.33
N LEU A 179 -28.68 -7.48 30.19
CA LEU A 179 -28.91 -7.43 31.63
C LEU A 179 -29.86 -6.29 31.99
N ALA A 180 -30.94 -6.61 32.71
CA ALA A 180 -31.66 -5.62 33.47
C ALA A 180 -30.85 -5.20 34.72
N GLU A 181 -31.16 -4.05 35.31
CA GLU A 181 -30.43 -3.56 36.49
C GLU A 181 -30.56 -4.52 37.69
N ASN A 182 -31.74 -5.18 37.81
CA ASN A 182 -32.00 -6.19 38.84
C ASN A 182 -31.11 -7.43 38.68
N ASP A 183 -30.97 -7.95 37.45
CA ASP A 183 -30.10 -9.10 37.16
C ASP A 183 -28.64 -8.77 37.42
N LEU A 184 -28.22 -7.58 37.00
CA LEU A 184 -26.85 -7.11 37.18
C LEU A 184 -26.50 -7.01 38.68
N ALA A 185 -27.41 -6.51 39.50
CA ALA A 185 -27.25 -6.45 40.95
C ALA A 185 -27.21 -7.85 41.57
N TYR A 186 -28.12 -8.75 41.16
CA TYR A 186 -28.16 -10.14 41.63
C TYR A 186 -26.85 -10.89 41.33
N ILE A 187 -26.35 -10.84 40.09
CA ILE A 187 -25.12 -11.53 39.69
C ILE A 187 -23.91 -10.92 40.40
N SER A 188 -23.85 -9.59 40.51
CA SER A 188 -22.75 -8.91 41.19
C SER A 188 -22.66 -9.30 42.67
N LYS A 189 -23.81 -9.39 43.36
CA LYS A 189 -23.89 -9.84 44.75
C LYS A 189 -23.41 -11.29 44.92
N ASN A 190 -23.80 -12.20 44.02
CA ASN A 190 -23.47 -13.63 44.13
C ASN A 190 -22.05 -14.00 43.67
N THR A 191 -21.43 -13.20 42.81
CA THR A 191 -20.12 -13.53 42.21
C THR A 191 -18.98 -12.65 42.69
N THR A 192 -19.27 -11.60 43.47
CA THR A 192 -18.31 -10.54 43.83
C THR A 192 -17.68 -9.82 42.62
N LEU A 193 -18.21 -10.05 41.41
CA LEU A 193 -17.74 -9.40 40.19
C LEU A 193 -18.31 -7.99 40.06
N THR A 194 -17.52 -7.09 39.49
CA THR A 194 -17.99 -5.72 39.22
C THR A 194 -19.01 -5.72 38.09
N LYS A 195 -19.90 -4.72 38.11
CA LYS A 195 -20.88 -4.50 37.04
C LYS A 195 -20.23 -4.48 35.65
N THR A 196 -19.06 -3.85 35.53
CA THR A 196 -18.28 -3.77 34.28
C THR A 196 -17.78 -5.13 33.83
N GLN A 197 -17.26 -5.97 34.73
CA GLN A 197 -16.80 -7.33 34.42
C GLN A 197 -17.95 -8.20 33.89
N ILE A 198 -19.12 -8.11 34.51
CA ILE A 198 -20.32 -8.86 34.10
C ILE A 198 -20.79 -8.38 32.71
N LYS A 199 -20.90 -7.06 32.49
CA LYS A 199 -21.25 -6.48 31.18
C LYS A 199 -20.29 -6.92 30.08
N ASN A 200 -18.98 -6.88 30.36
CA ASN A 200 -17.95 -7.30 29.41
C ASN A 200 -17.99 -8.79 29.10
N TRP A 201 -18.17 -9.63 30.12
CA TRP A 201 -18.32 -11.07 29.94
C TRP A 201 -19.52 -11.37 29.05
N LEU A 202 -20.65 -10.73 29.32
CA LEU A 202 -21.88 -10.95 28.56
C LEU A 202 -21.76 -10.45 27.11
N ALA A 203 -21.16 -9.28 26.90
CA ALA A 203 -20.86 -8.78 25.56
C ALA A 203 -19.96 -9.74 24.76
N ASN A 204 -18.94 -10.31 25.42
CA ASN A 204 -18.10 -11.34 24.82
C ASN A 204 -18.89 -12.63 24.54
N ARG A 205 -19.77 -13.05 25.45
CA ARG A 205 -20.58 -14.26 25.30
C ARG A 205 -21.52 -14.16 24.10
N ARG A 206 -22.21 -13.02 23.94
CA ARG A 206 -23.03 -12.72 22.75
C ARG A 206 -22.21 -12.78 21.45
N ARG A 207 -21.01 -12.19 21.44
CA ARG A 207 -20.11 -12.25 20.27
C ARG A 207 -19.76 -13.69 19.90
N LYS A 208 -19.47 -14.55 20.89
CA LYS A 208 -19.18 -15.97 20.65
C LYS A 208 -20.38 -16.75 20.11
N ASP A 209 -21.58 -16.48 20.61
CA ASP A 209 -22.83 -17.14 20.17
C ASP A 209 -23.21 -16.76 18.72
N LYS A 210 -22.82 -15.56 18.25
CA LYS A 210 -22.99 -15.17 16.85
C LYS A 210 -21.97 -15.85 15.91
N ILE A 211 -20.74 -16.05 16.37
CA ILE A 211 -19.62 -16.56 15.54
C ILE A 211 -19.69 -18.09 15.36
N THR A 212 -20.51 -18.81 16.13
CA THR A 212 -20.66 -20.27 15.96
C THR A 212 -21.26 -20.66 14.61
N GLU A 213 -21.88 -19.73 13.88
CA GLU A 213 -22.13 -19.91 12.45
C GLU A 213 -20.83 -19.68 11.69
N VAL A 214 -20.17 -20.77 11.29
CA VAL A 214 -19.07 -20.75 10.34
C VAL A 214 -19.57 -19.99 9.10
N SER A 215 -18.92 -18.86 8.76
CA SER A 215 -19.21 -18.12 7.54
C SER A 215 -19.28 -19.08 6.37
N SER A 216 -20.26 -18.92 5.47
CA SER A 216 -20.40 -19.70 4.25
C SER A 216 -19.07 -19.82 3.50
N ASP A 217 -18.27 -18.76 3.52
CA ASP A 217 -16.97 -18.69 2.85
C ASP A 217 -15.96 -19.68 3.44
N ILE A 218 -15.95 -19.88 4.77
CA ILE A 218 -15.07 -20.86 5.43
C ILE A 218 -15.58 -22.28 5.20
N ARG A 219 -16.90 -22.49 5.21
CA ARG A 219 -17.52 -23.80 4.90
C ARG A 219 -17.16 -24.27 3.49
N ASN A 220 -17.10 -23.35 2.52
CA ASN A 220 -16.74 -23.63 1.13
C ASN A 220 -15.25 -23.96 0.94
N ILE A 221 -14.38 -23.57 1.87
CA ILE A 221 -12.94 -23.88 1.82
C ILE A 221 -12.64 -25.24 2.49
N LEU A 222 -13.48 -25.68 3.43
CA LEU A 222 -13.28 -26.91 4.21
C LEU A 222 -13.92 -28.16 3.57
N ASN A 223 -14.75 -28.00 2.54
CA ASN A 223 -15.25 -29.09 1.68
C ASN A 223 -14.46 -29.14 0.37
#